data_AF-A0A5C5GAY6-F1
#
_entry.id   AF-A0A5C5GAY6-F1
#
_cell.length_a   1.000
_cell.length_b   1.000
_cell.length_c   1.000
_cell.angle_alpha   90.00
_cell.angle_beta   90.00
_cell.angle_gamma   90.00
#
_symmetry.space_group_name_H-M   'P 1'
#
loop_
_entity.id
_entity.type
_entity.pdbx_description
1 polymer ?
#
loop_
_entity_poly.entity_id
_entity_poly.type
_entity_poly.pdbx_seq_one_letter_code
_entity_poly.pdbx_strand_id
1 'polypeptide(L)'
;MDVLGRDSIREGYRVATGGGAGRIVGLIPDHVISQTVALTGGHGHQTAYEWLAARSRTIEQSLQSLRDGHRPRPPFDRMELVEE
;
A
#
# COMPACT_ATOMS: atom_id res chain seq x y z
N MET A 1 -3.81 7.07 -7.08
CA MET A 1 -3.84 5.76 -6.40
C MET A 1 -5.27 5.29 -6.18
N ASP A 2 -5.53 4.01 -6.38
CA ASP A 2 -6.81 3.34 -6.10
C ASP A 2 -6.59 2.19 -5.11
N VAL A 3 -7.48 1.99 -4.14
CA VAL A 3 -7.38 0.90 -3.16
C VAL A 3 -8.29 -0.23 -3.60
N LEU A 4 -7.71 -1.33 -4.06
CA LEU A 4 -8.44 -2.49 -4.61
C LEU A 4 -9.13 -3.34 -3.54
N GLY A 5 -8.81 -3.08 -2.27
CA GLY A 5 -9.36 -3.78 -1.11
C GLY A 5 -8.28 -4.44 -0.26
N ARG A 6 -8.71 -5.01 0.87
CA ARG A 6 -7.84 -5.77 1.78
C ARG A 6 -7.75 -7.23 1.32
N ASP A 7 -6.53 -7.71 1.14
CA ASP A 7 -6.19 -9.11 1.00
C ASP A 7 -6.02 -9.71 2.41
N SER A 8 -7.04 -10.41 2.89
CA SER A 8 -7.01 -11.04 4.22
C SER A 8 -6.06 -12.23 4.31
N ILE A 9 -5.69 -12.84 3.17
CA ILE A 9 -4.78 -14.00 3.14
C ILE A 9 -3.34 -13.52 3.31
N ARG A 10 -2.98 -12.44 2.62
CA ARG A 10 -1.66 -11.80 2.73
C ARG A 10 -1.58 -10.74 3.82
N GLU A 11 -2.66 -10.57 4.59
CA GLU A 11 -2.77 -9.60 5.67
C GLU A 11 -2.32 -8.19 5.26
N GLY A 12 -2.89 -7.66 4.17
CA GLY A 12 -2.49 -6.37 3.62
C GLY A 12 -3.53 -5.72 2.70
N TYR A 13 -3.26 -4.49 2.25
CA TYR A 13 -4.11 -3.74 1.33
C TYR A 13 -3.50 -3.71 -0.06
N ARG A 14 -4.29 -4.09 -1.06
CA ARG A 14 -3.90 -3.97 -2.46
C ARG A 14 -4.19 -2.57 -2.95
N VAL A 15 -3.19 -1.94 -3.55
CA VAL A 15 -3.29 -0.60 -4.11
C VAL A 15 -2.81 -0.61 -5.56
N ALA A 16 -3.51 0.11 -6.41
CA ALA A 16 -3.11 0.34 -7.79
C ALA A 16 -2.63 1.79 -7.98
N THR A 17 -1.55 1.94 -8.73
CA THR A 17 -1.02 3.22 -9.18
C THR A 17 -0.84 3.22 -10.70
N GLY A 18 -0.93 4.39 -11.32
CA GLY A 18 -0.91 4.56 -12.78
C GLY A 18 -2.28 4.36 -13.45
N GLY A 19 -2.30 4.49 -14.77
CA GLY A 19 -3.48 4.26 -15.61
C GLY A 19 -3.09 3.67 -16.97
N GLY A 20 -3.90 2.73 -17.48
CA GLY A 20 -3.66 2.05 -18.77
C GLY A 20 -2.62 0.94 -18.67
N ALA A 21 -1.76 0.81 -19.69
CA ALA A 21 -0.76 -0.27 -19.85
C ALA A 21 0.45 -0.19 -18.90
N GLY A 22 0.40 0.67 -17.88
CA GLY A 22 1.44 0.81 -16.86
C GLY A 22 0.84 0.86 -15.45
N ARG A 23 -0.25 0.12 -15.24
CA ARG A 23 -0.92 0.00 -13.94
C ARG A 23 -0.10 -0.95 -13.06
N ILE A 24 0.48 -0.40 -12.01
CA ILE A 24 1.25 -1.15 -11.02
C ILE A 24 0.34 -1.47 -9.85
N VAL A 25 0.31 -2.73 -9.43
CA VAL A 25 -0.41 -3.16 -8.22
C VAL A 25 0.58 -3.56 -7.15
N GLY A 26 0.47 -2.93 -5.99
CA GLY A 26 1.25 -3.24 -4.80
C GLY A 26 0.42 -3.79 -3.66
N LEU A 27 1.08 -4.53 -2.77
CA LEU A 27 0.55 -4.95 -1.49
C LEU A 27 1.23 -4.15 -0.38
N ILE A 28 0.42 -3.55 0.48
CA ILE A 28 0.84 -2.85 1.69
C ILE A 28 0.45 -3.71 2.88
N PRO A 29 1.41 -4.35 3.56
CA PRO A 29 1.09 -5.17 4.73
C PRO A 29 0.41 -4.37 5.85
N ASP A 30 -0.51 -4.99 6.59
CA ASP A 30 -1.23 -4.36 7.69
C ASP A 30 -0.28 -3.82 8.78
N HIS A 31 0.83 -4.54 9.02
CA HIS A 31 1.85 -4.11 9.97
C HIS A 31 2.56 -2.80 9.59
N VAL A 32 2.66 -2.47 8.30
CA VAL A 32 3.22 -1.18 7.84
C VAL A 32 2.30 -0.02 8.24
N ILE A 33 0.99 -0.26 8.16
CA ILE A 33 -0.04 0.71 8.55
C ILE A 33 -0.09 0.81 10.07
N SER A 34 -0.10 -0.34 10.76
CA SER A 34 -0.25 -0.42 12.22
C SER A 34 0.94 0.15 13.01
N GLN A 35 2.11 0.25 12.39
CA GLN A 35 3.26 0.99 12.94
C GLN A 35 3.00 2.49 13.15
N THR A 36 2.05 3.07 12.40
CA THR A 36 1.79 4.51 12.45
C THR A 36 0.42 4.83 13.04
N VAL A 37 -0.56 3.93 12.89
CA VAL A 37 -1.93 4.13 13.38
C VAL A 37 -2.47 2.86 14.01
N ALA A 38 -3.18 2.98 15.13
CA ALA A 38 -3.83 1.82 15.72
C ALA A 38 -5.03 1.39 14.86
N LEU A 39 -5.02 0.15 14.37
CA LEU A 39 -6.13 -0.43 13.59
C LEU A 39 -7.18 -1.11 14.49
N THR A 40 -7.18 -0.83 15.79
CA THR A 40 -8.07 -1.43 16.79
C THR A 40 -9.36 -0.62 16.99
N GLY A 41 -10.45 -1.27 17.41
CA GLY A 41 -11.67 -0.58 17.89
C GLY A 41 -12.80 -0.42 16.87
N GLY A 42 -13.00 -1.39 15.96
CA GLY A 42 -14.14 -1.42 15.03
C GLY A 42 -14.01 -0.51 13.80
N HIS A 43 -13.12 0.49 13.83
CA HIS A 43 -12.87 1.42 12.74
C HIS A 43 -11.56 1.16 11.96
N GLY A 44 -10.86 0.05 12.24
CA GLY A 44 -9.55 -0.23 11.64
C GLY A 44 -9.52 -0.18 10.12
N HIS A 45 -10.62 -0.59 9.46
CA HIS A 45 -10.70 -0.51 8.00
C HIS A 45 -10.76 0.94 7.51
N GLN A 46 -11.63 1.78 8.11
CA GLN A 46 -11.72 3.19 7.74
C GLN A 46 -10.39 3.91 8.00
N THR A 47 -9.79 3.68 9.17
CA THR A 47 -8.49 4.25 9.53
C THR A 47 -7.39 3.84 8.54
N ALA A 48 -7.39 2.59 8.07
CA ALA A 48 -6.46 2.14 7.04
C ALA A 48 -6.69 2.88 5.71
N TYR A 49 -7.94 3.02 5.25
CA TYR A 49 -8.25 3.77 4.03
C TYR A 49 -7.83 5.25 4.14
N GLU A 50 -8.09 5.89 5.27
CA GLU A 50 -7.67 7.28 5.52
C GLU A 50 -6.15 7.40 5.53
N TRP A 51 -5.45 6.45 6.16
CA TRP A 51 -3.98 6.41 6.17
C TRP A 51 -3.40 6.22 4.77
N LEU A 52 -3.98 5.32 3.97
CA LEU A 52 -3.62 5.06 2.59
C LEU A 52 -3.85 6.28 1.71
N ALA A 53 -5.00 6.94 1.84
CA ALA A 53 -5.32 8.17 1.11
C ALA A 53 -4.33 9.29 1.45
N ALA A 54 -4.06 9.50 2.75
CA ALA A 54 -3.13 10.52 3.23
C ALA A 54 -1.67 10.29 2.76
N ARG A 55 -1.28 9.05 2.47
CA ARG A 55 0.07 8.66 2.03
C ARG A 55 0.15 8.19 0.58
N SER A 56 -0.92 8.40 -0.18
CA SER A 56 -1.05 7.97 -1.58
C SER A 56 0.19 8.31 -2.41
N ARG A 57 0.63 9.57 -2.39
CA ARG A 57 1.82 10.02 -3.13
C ARG A 57 3.11 9.26 -2.77
N THR A 58 3.34 8.99 -1.48
CA THR A 58 4.55 8.27 -1.02
C THR A 58 4.49 6.80 -1.39
N ILE A 59 3.31 6.19 -1.30
CA ILE A 59 3.07 4.81 -1.74
C ILE A 59 3.31 4.71 -3.24
N GLU A 60 2.76 5.62 -4.05
CA GLU A 60 2.94 5.65 -5.50
C GLU A 60 4.43 5.74 -5.89
N GLN A 61 5.19 6.62 -5.24
CA GLN A 61 6.65 6.74 -5.45
C GLN A 61 7.41 5.47 -5.04
N SER A 62 6.96 4.81 -3.98
CA SER A 62 7.61 3.62 -3.46
C SER A 62 7.34 2.40 -4.35
N LEU A 63 6.12 2.25 -4.87
CA LEU A 63 5.79 1.25 -5.88
C LEU A 63 6.54 1.51 -7.19
N GLN A 64 6.67 2.77 -7.58
CA GLN A 64 7.47 3.15 -8.72
C GLN A 64 8.95 2.78 -8.55
N SER A 65 9.49 2.97 -7.34
CA SER A 65 10.86 2.57 -7.00
C SER A 65 11.03 1.05 -7.04
N LEU A 66 10.07 0.29 -6.49
CA LEU A 66 10.07 -1.17 -6.55
C LEU A 66 10.06 -1.68 -7.98
N ARG A 67 9.27 -1.06 -8.87
CA ARG A 67 9.21 -1.44 -10.30
C ARG A 67 10.55 -1.22 -10.99
N ASP A 68 11.26 -0.15 -10.62
CA ASP A 68 12.59 0.16 -11.13
C ASP A 68 13.70 -0.73 -10.52
N GLY A 69 13.35 -1.67 -9.63
CA GLY A 69 14.31 -2.52 -8.91
C GLY A 69 15.00 -1.84 -7.73
N HIS A 70 14.53 -0.65 -7.33
CA HIS A 70 15.03 0.08 -6.17
C HIS A 70 14.22 -0.25 -4.91
N ARG A 71 14.91 -0.26 -3.76
CA ARG A 71 14.25 -0.47 -2.47
C ARG A 71 13.70 0.86 -1.93
N PRO A 72 12.39 0.98 -1.68
CA PRO A 72 11.82 2.20 -1.09
C PRO A 72 12.23 2.36 0.38
N ARG A 73 11.93 3.54 0.93
CA ARG A 73 12.29 3.90 2.32
C ARG A 73 11.35 3.23 3.33
N PRO A 74 11.82 2.89 4.54
CA PRO A 74 10.94 2.38 5.60
C PRO A 74 9.83 3.38 5.96
N PRO A 75 8.62 2.89 6.30
CA PRO A 75 8.23 1.47 6.43
C PRO A 75 7.80 0.82 5.10
N PHE A 76 7.89 1.56 3.99
CA PHE A 76 7.46 1.12 2.66
C PHE A 76 8.41 0.11 2.01
N ASP A 77 9.59 -0.13 2.59
CA ASP A 77 10.55 -1.17 2.16
C ASP A 77 10.00 -2.61 2.28
N ARG A 78 8.88 -2.76 3.01
CA ARG A 78 8.15 -4.01 3.22
C ARG A 78 6.99 -4.22 2.25
N MET A 79 6.74 -3.27 1.35
CA MET A 79 5.73 -3.43 0.31
C MET A 79 6.22 -4.39 -0.77
N GLU A 80 5.28 -5.05 -1.41
CA GLU A 80 5.53 -6.02 -2.46
C GLU A 80 4.80 -5.61 -3.74
N LEU A 81 5.41 -5.84 -4.89
CA LEU A 81 4.72 -5.76 -6.17
C LEU A 81 3.94 -7.05 -6.40
N VAL A 82 2.67 -6.91 -6.76
CA VAL A 82 1.75 -8.02 -7.01
C VAL A 82 1.51 -8.18 -8.51
N GLU A 83 1.41 -7.06 -9.25
CA GLU A 83 1.18 -7.03 -10.70
C GLU A 83 1.85 -5.79 -11.32
N GLU A 84 2.33 -5.92 -12.57
CA GLU A 84 3.03 -4.87 -13.35
C GLU A 84 2.44 -4.70 -14.75
#